data_AF-A0A7S0QN20-F1
#
_entry.id   AF-A0A7S0QN20-F1
#
_cell.length_a   1.000
_cell.length_b   1.000
_cell.length_c   1.000
_cell.angle_alpha   90.00
_cell.angle_beta   90.00
_cell.angle_gamma   90.00
#
_symmetry.space_group_name_H-M   'P 1'
#
loop_
_entity.id
_entity.type
_entity.pdbx_description
1 polymer ?
#
loop_
_entity_poly.entity_id
_entity_poly.type
_entity_poly.pdbx_seq_one_letter_code
_entity_poly.pdbx_strand_id
1 'polypeptide(L)'
;SGEWMDKEDFLVELPGTVWINNFPLLLMDADKFTLRYLNNGRQFVDVGAVHEKIRRAAGSAAALTKALRAADAGGAGAVTLEALVAALRRLGTDVDEDELIALIARWDTARTGSVDYRELVQGVFP
;
A
#
# COMPACT_ATOMS: atom_id res chain seq x y z
N SER A 1 3.63 -41.97 -0.57
CA SER A 1 4.11 -40.59 -0.35
C SER A 1 2.89 -39.75 -0.03
N GLY A 2 2.90 -39.01 1.09
CA GLY A 2 1.82 -38.06 1.38
C GLY A 2 2.07 -36.79 0.60
N GLU A 3 1.07 -36.31 -0.14
CA GLU A 3 1.07 -34.93 -0.62
C GLU A 3 0.79 -34.03 0.58
N TRP A 4 1.72 -33.10 0.82
CA TRP A 4 1.55 -32.07 1.84
C TRP A 4 0.73 -30.95 1.23
N MET A 5 -0.26 -30.45 1.96
CA MET A 5 -1.00 -29.29 1.51
C MET A 5 -0.08 -28.09 1.31
N ASP A 6 -0.37 -27.32 0.27
CA ASP A 6 0.29 -26.06 0.02
C ASP A 6 -0.71 -24.90 -0.01
N LYS A 7 -0.22 -23.69 -0.27
CA LYS A 7 -1.03 -22.47 -0.23
C LYS A 7 -2.21 -22.51 -1.20
N GLU A 8 -2.09 -23.21 -2.32
CA GLU A 8 -3.08 -23.27 -3.40
C GLU A 8 -4.32 -24.05 -2.97
N ASP A 9 -4.15 -25.04 -2.09
CA ASP A 9 -5.25 -25.82 -1.48
C ASP A 9 -6.18 -24.96 -0.60
N PHE A 10 -5.69 -23.81 -0.14
CA PHE A 10 -6.46 -22.86 0.66
C PHE A 10 -7.02 -21.70 -0.18
N LEU A 11 -6.79 -21.68 -1.50
CA LEU A 11 -7.27 -20.62 -2.39
C LEU A 11 -8.70 -20.86 -2.92
N VAL A 12 -9.68 -21.01 -2.02
CA VAL A 12 -11.08 -21.27 -2.38
C VAL A 12 -11.97 -20.02 -2.23
N GLU A 13 -12.97 -19.89 -3.10
CA GLU A 13 -14.02 -18.87 -2.92
C GLU A 13 -14.79 -19.13 -1.62
N LEU A 14 -15.10 -18.06 -0.87
CA LEU A 14 -15.73 -18.17 0.44
C LEU A 14 -17.25 -17.85 0.37
N PRO A 15 -18.08 -18.60 1.10
CA PRO A 15 -17.72 -19.79 1.89
C PRO A 15 -17.32 -20.98 1.00
N GLY A 16 -16.23 -21.67 1.36
CA GLY A 16 -15.55 -22.68 0.53
C GLY A 16 -15.14 -23.93 1.31
N THR A 17 -14.88 -25.04 0.62
CA THR A 17 -14.54 -26.32 1.26
C THR A 17 -13.13 -26.78 0.91
N VAL A 18 -12.32 -27.12 1.91
CA VAL A 18 -11.00 -27.76 1.76
C VAL A 18 -11.08 -29.19 2.26
N TRP A 19 -10.42 -30.14 1.57
CA TRP A 19 -10.48 -31.56 1.88
C TRP A 19 -9.17 -32.05 2.52
N ILE A 20 -9.21 -32.45 3.80
CA ILE A 20 -8.05 -33.02 4.48
C ILE A 20 -8.31 -34.50 4.74
N ASN A 21 -7.53 -35.40 4.14
CA ASN A 21 -7.67 -36.85 4.34
C ASN A 21 -9.11 -37.37 4.18
N ASN A 22 -9.80 -36.91 3.12
CA ASN A 22 -11.20 -37.24 2.83
C ASN A 22 -12.23 -36.68 3.83
N PHE A 23 -11.83 -35.71 4.67
CA PHE A 23 -12.73 -34.94 5.53
C PHE A 23 -12.89 -33.51 4.99
N PRO A 24 -14.13 -33.07 4.68
CA PRO A 24 -14.38 -31.70 4.23
C PRO A 24 -14.40 -30.74 5.43
N LEU A 25 -13.69 -29.61 5.31
CA LEU A 25 -13.72 -28.49 6.24
C LEU A 25 -14.31 -27.25 5.56
N LEU A 26 -15.33 -26.67 6.17
CA LEU A 26 -15.99 -25.47 5.66
C LEU A 26 -15.27 -24.22 6.17
N LEU A 27 -14.71 -23.45 5.24
CA LEU A 27 -14.16 -22.13 5.49
C LEU A 27 -15.28 -21.12 5.28
N MET A 28 -15.71 -20.50 6.38
CA MET A 28 -16.85 -19.58 6.38
C MET A 28 -16.43 -18.16 6.01
N ASP A 29 -15.35 -17.69 6.63
CA ASP A 29 -14.81 -16.34 6.45
C ASP A 29 -13.28 -16.41 6.47
N ALA A 30 -12.67 -15.45 5.78
CA ALA A 30 -11.25 -15.17 5.85
C ALA A 30 -11.06 -13.86 6.60
N ASP A 31 -10.01 -13.80 7.42
CA ASP A 31 -9.57 -12.49 7.90
C ASP A 31 -9.04 -11.64 6.72
N LYS A 32 -8.88 -10.33 6.95
CA LYS A 32 -8.35 -9.40 5.94
C LYS A 32 -6.98 -9.83 5.40
N PHE A 33 -6.22 -10.61 6.17
CA PHE A 33 -4.91 -11.11 5.81
C PHE A 33 -5.02 -12.28 4.80
N THR A 34 -5.95 -13.22 5.01
CA THR A 34 -6.21 -14.33 4.08
C THR A 34 -6.85 -13.86 2.78
N LEU A 35 -7.75 -12.86 2.81
CA LEU A 35 -8.26 -12.22 1.58
C LEU A 35 -7.12 -11.58 0.75
N ARG A 36 -6.09 -11.05 1.41
CA ARG A 36 -4.90 -10.49 0.76
C ARG A 36 -4.03 -11.53 0.06
N TYR A 37 -4.01 -12.76 0.56
CA TYR A 37 -3.35 -13.92 -0.08
C TYR A 37 -4.20 -14.50 -1.23
N LEU A 38 -5.51 -14.64 -1.02
CA LEU A 38 -6.48 -15.15 -1.99
C LEU A 38 -6.51 -14.35 -3.28
N ASN A 39 -6.35 -13.03 -3.16
CA ASN A 39 -6.40 -12.14 -4.31
C ASN A 39 -5.04 -12.00 -5.04
N ASN A 40 -4.29 -13.11 -5.13
CA ASN A 40 -3.08 -13.27 -5.94
C ASN A 40 -2.04 -12.15 -5.73
N GLY A 41 -1.88 -11.67 -4.49
CA GLY A 41 -0.93 -10.61 -4.13
C GLY A 41 -1.22 -9.22 -4.71
N ARG A 42 -2.39 -9.00 -5.33
CA ARG A 42 -2.81 -7.64 -5.70
C ARG A 42 -3.13 -6.84 -4.44
N GLN A 43 -2.25 -5.90 -4.09
CA GLN A 43 -2.65 -4.71 -3.34
C GLN A 43 -3.87 -4.12 -4.06
N PHE A 44 -5.04 -4.14 -3.42
CA PHE A 44 -6.25 -3.57 -4.01
C PHE A 44 -6.20 -2.04 -4.10
N VAL A 45 -5.15 -1.41 -3.57
CA VAL A 45 -4.94 0.02 -3.73
C VAL A 45 -4.16 0.28 -5.00
N ASP A 46 -4.88 0.72 -6.02
CA ASP A 46 -4.30 1.27 -7.24
C ASP A 46 -3.48 2.52 -6.90
N VAL A 47 -2.17 2.48 -7.16
CA VAL A 47 -1.28 3.62 -6.90
C VAL A 47 -1.71 4.86 -7.69
N GLY A 48 -2.37 4.68 -8.84
CA GLY A 48 -2.97 5.77 -9.60
C GLY A 48 -4.08 6.48 -8.81
N ALA A 49 -4.93 5.74 -8.10
CA ALA A 49 -5.96 6.31 -7.24
C ALA A 49 -5.34 7.09 -6.06
N VAL A 50 -4.24 6.59 -5.49
CA VAL A 50 -3.49 7.33 -4.46
C VAL A 50 -2.87 8.61 -5.02
N HIS A 51 -2.30 8.56 -6.24
CA HIS A 51 -1.80 9.76 -6.91
C HIS A 51 -2.90 10.79 -7.16
N GLU A 52 -4.08 10.38 -7.64
CA GLU A 52 -5.23 11.27 -7.79
C GLU A 52 -5.63 11.93 -6.47
N LYS A 53 -5.68 11.17 -5.39
CA LYS A 53 -5.99 11.66 -4.04
C LYS A 53 -4.98 12.71 -3.59
N ILE A 54 -3.68 12.44 -3.77
CA ILE A 54 -2.61 13.39 -3.45
C ILE A 54 -2.70 14.64 -4.33
N ARG A 55 -2.99 14.50 -5.64
CA ARG A 55 -3.15 15.65 -6.56
C ARG A 55 -4.31 16.54 -6.14
N ARG A 56 -5.45 15.97 -5.77
CA ARG A 56 -6.61 16.72 -5.29
C ARG A 56 -6.30 17.50 -4.01
N ALA A 57 -5.59 16.88 -3.08
CA ALA A 57 -5.22 17.51 -1.81
C ALA A 57 -4.18 18.63 -1.99
N ALA A 58 -3.15 18.39 -2.80
CA ALA A 58 -2.09 19.35 -3.02
C ALA A 58 -2.49 20.49 -3.98
N GLY A 59 -3.37 20.23 -4.95
CA GLY A 59 -3.78 21.16 -6.01
C GLY A 59 -2.71 21.45 -7.07
N SER A 60 -1.43 21.37 -6.74
CA SER A 60 -0.32 21.54 -7.70
C SER A 60 0.98 20.86 -7.23
N ALA A 61 1.86 20.56 -8.18
CA ALA A 61 3.21 20.05 -7.88
C ALA A 61 4.02 20.99 -6.97
N ALA A 62 3.88 22.30 -7.16
CA ALA A 62 4.57 23.31 -6.34
C ALA A 62 4.10 23.31 -4.87
N ALA A 63 2.79 23.16 -4.65
CA ALA A 63 2.23 23.07 -3.30
C ALA A 63 2.64 21.77 -2.60
N LEU A 64 2.61 20.63 -3.30
CA LEU A 64 3.09 19.35 -2.76
C LEU A 64 4.58 19.43 -2.40
N THR A 65 5.41 19.96 -3.30
CA THR A 65 6.84 20.16 -3.06
C THR A 65 7.09 21.05 -1.85
N LYS A 66 6.33 22.13 -1.69
CA LYS A 66 6.46 23.03 -0.52
C LYS A 66 6.12 22.31 0.78
N ALA A 67 5.06 21.50 0.81
CA ALA A 67 4.67 20.74 2.00
C ALA A 67 5.72 19.69 2.38
N LEU A 68 6.24 18.95 1.40
CA LEU A 68 7.26 17.91 1.63
C LEU A 68 8.62 18.53 2.02
N ARG A 69 9.02 19.64 1.41
CA ARG A 69 10.21 20.39 1.82
C ARG A 69 10.10 20.92 3.25
N ALA A 70 8.91 21.33 3.69
CA ALA A 70 8.69 21.74 5.07
C ALA A 70 8.71 20.56 6.07
N ALA A 71 8.56 19.32 5.60
CA ALA A 71 8.68 18.10 6.38
C ALA A 71 10.11 17.53 6.38
N ASP A 72 10.92 17.87 5.37
CA ASP A 72 12.35 17.55 5.28
C ASP A 72 13.19 18.47 6.18
N ALA A 73 13.18 18.19 7.48
CA ALA A 73 13.91 18.97 8.49
C ALA A 73 15.44 18.99 8.29
N GLY A 74 15.99 18.07 7.47
CA GLY A 74 17.41 17.95 7.18
C GLY A 74 17.84 18.48 5.81
N GLY A 75 16.90 18.85 4.94
CA GLY A 75 17.20 19.23 3.55
C GLY A 75 17.82 18.10 2.72
N ALA A 76 17.58 16.84 3.11
CA ALA A 76 18.17 15.66 2.47
C ALA A 76 17.60 15.37 1.08
N GLY A 77 16.45 15.96 0.74
CA GLY A 77 15.71 15.63 -0.48
C GLY A 77 14.79 14.42 -0.33
N ALA A 78 14.70 13.84 0.85
CA ALA A 78 13.83 12.72 1.18
C ALA A 78 13.07 12.99 2.50
N VAL A 79 11.92 12.35 2.65
CA VAL A 79 11.11 12.39 3.88
C VAL A 79 10.85 10.98 4.38
N THR A 80 10.81 10.80 5.70
CA THR A 80 10.33 9.54 6.27
C THR A 80 8.85 9.33 5.98
N LEU A 81 8.37 8.11 6.11
CA LEU A 81 6.97 7.78 5.88
C LEU A 81 6.04 8.54 6.84
N GLU A 82 6.44 8.70 8.10
CA GLU A 82 5.69 9.48 9.08
C GLU A 82 5.62 10.96 8.69
N ALA A 83 6.73 11.51 8.19
CA ALA A 83 6.80 12.89 7.72
C ALA A 83 5.97 13.11 6.45
N LEU A 84 5.92 12.13 5.54
CA LEU A 84 5.05 12.12 4.37
C LEU A 84 3.58 12.15 4.77
N VAL A 85 3.15 11.25 5.68
CA VAL A 85 1.76 11.23 6.18
C VAL A 85 1.40 12.55 6.87
N ALA A 86 2.29 13.08 7.70
CA ALA A 86 2.08 14.37 8.35
C ALA A 86 1.95 15.53 7.35
N ALA A 87 2.74 15.54 6.27
CA ALA A 87 2.66 16.53 5.22
C ALA A 87 1.33 16.44 4.45
N LEU A 88 0.87 15.23 4.11
CA LEU A 88 -0.41 15.00 3.46
C LEU A 88 -1.60 15.44 4.33
N ARG A 89 -1.55 15.16 5.64
CA ARG A 89 -2.56 15.63 6.60
C ARG A 89 -2.64 17.15 6.66
N ARG A 90 -1.51 17.85 6.58
CA ARG A 90 -1.47 19.33 6.50
C ARG A 90 -2.08 19.87 5.21
N LEU A 91 -2.08 19.08 4.13
CA LEU A 91 -2.77 19.39 2.88
C LEU A 91 -4.26 18.99 2.90
N GLY A 92 -4.77 18.49 4.04
CA GLY A 92 -6.19 18.15 4.20
C GLY A 92 -6.56 16.76 3.69
N THR A 93 -5.59 15.87 3.46
CA THR A 93 -5.87 14.46 3.14
C THR A 93 -5.20 13.52 4.13
N ASP A 94 -5.90 12.45 4.50
CA ASP A 94 -5.27 11.34 5.20
C ASP A 94 -4.96 10.23 4.20
N VAL A 95 -3.97 9.40 4.53
CA VAL A 95 -3.69 8.16 3.81
C VAL A 95 -3.86 7.01 4.79
N ASP A 96 -4.66 6.01 4.41
CA ASP A 96 -4.84 4.83 5.23
C ASP A 96 -3.63 3.88 5.13
N GLU A 97 -3.66 2.82 5.93
CA GLU A 97 -2.56 1.85 6.00
C GLU A 97 -2.31 1.18 4.64
N ASP A 98 -3.36 0.83 3.89
CA ASP A 98 -3.20 0.15 2.61
C ASP A 98 -2.64 1.11 1.53
N GLU A 99 -3.09 2.36 1.52
CA GLU A 99 -2.56 3.43 0.67
C GLU A 99 -1.09 3.74 1.00
N LEU A 100 -0.74 3.74 2.28
CA LEU A 100 0.63 3.93 2.72
C LEU A 100 1.52 2.77 2.26
N ILE A 101 1.07 1.51 2.41
CA ILE A 101 1.82 0.34 1.92
C ILE A 101 1.97 0.41 0.39
N ALA A 102 0.96 0.86 -0.35
CA ALA A 102 1.07 1.07 -1.81
C ALA A 102 2.10 2.15 -2.16
N LEU A 103 2.14 3.26 -1.41
CA LEU A 103 3.16 4.30 -1.58
C LEU A 103 4.57 3.78 -1.26
N ILE A 104 4.74 3.03 -0.15
CA ILE A 104 6.02 2.42 0.23
C ILE A 104 6.51 1.48 -0.87
N ALA A 105 5.65 0.56 -1.30
CA ALA A 105 5.99 -0.43 -2.32
C ALA A 105 6.42 0.24 -3.64
N ARG A 106 5.86 1.41 -3.96
CA ARG A 106 6.16 2.14 -5.18
C ARG A 106 7.38 3.05 -5.10
N TRP A 107 7.63 3.66 -3.93
CA TRP A 107 8.55 4.79 -3.79
C TRP A 107 9.75 4.53 -2.87
N ASP A 108 9.65 3.59 -1.92
CA ASP A 108 10.77 3.16 -1.08
C ASP A 108 11.39 1.86 -1.61
N THR A 109 11.87 1.90 -2.85
CA THR A 109 12.44 0.72 -3.54
C THR A 109 13.70 0.19 -2.85
N ALA A 110 14.44 1.07 -2.19
CA ALA A 110 15.65 0.74 -1.43
C ALA A 110 15.38 0.30 0.02
N ARG A 111 14.12 0.29 0.47
CA ARG A 111 13.69 -0.12 1.82
C ARG A 111 14.39 0.65 2.94
N THR A 112 14.52 1.95 2.74
CA THR A 112 15.16 2.89 3.65
C THR A 112 14.22 3.44 4.71
N GLY A 113 12.91 3.25 4.55
CA GLY A 113 11.88 3.91 5.35
C GLY A 113 11.71 5.39 4.99
N SER A 114 12.26 5.82 3.85
CA SER A 114 12.20 7.19 3.36
C SER A 114 11.89 7.22 1.86
N VAL A 115 11.30 8.33 1.42
CA VAL A 115 10.89 8.55 0.03
C VAL A 115 11.55 9.81 -0.50
N ASP A 116 12.20 9.73 -1.67
CA ASP A 116 12.63 10.91 -2.41
C ASP A 116 11.38 11.66 -2.91
N TYR A 117 11.14 12.83 -2.36
CA TYR A 117 9.92 13.57 -2.66
C TYR A 117 9.95 14.24 -4.04
N ARG A 118 11.11 14.39 -4.67
CA ARG A 118 11.22 14.94 -6.04
C ARG A 118 10.69 13.91 -7.03
N GLU A 119 11.10 12.66 -6.88
CA GLU A 119 10.59 11.55 -7.68
C GLU A 119 9.09 11.34 -7.44
N LEU A 120 8.66 11.37 -6.18
CA LEU A 120 7.24 11.26 -5.84
C LEU A 120 6.43 12.39 -6.49
N VAL A 121 6.87 13.65 -6.39
CA VAL A 121 6.16 14.78 -7.02
C VAL A 121 6.09 14.63 -8.53
N GLN A 122 7.18 14.22 -9.19
CA GLN A 122 7.20 13.99 -10.63
C GLN A 122 6.26 12.86 -11.06
N GLY A 123 6.19 11.76 -10.30
CA GLY A 123 5.25 10.69 -10.64
C GLY A 123 3.80 11.01 -10.33
N VAL A 124 3.56 11.78 -9.26
CA VAL A 124 2.21 12.24 -8.91
C VAL A 124 1.75 13.30 -9.92
N PHE A 125 2.62 14.19 -10.41
CA PHE A 125 2.31 15.20 -11.42
C PHE A 125 3.21 15.03 -12.66
N PRO A 126 2.92 14.03 -13.52
CA PRO A 126 3.69 13.79 -14.74
C PRO A 126 3.48 14.87 -15.82
#